data_AF-A0A843CLR4-F1
#
_entry.id   AF-A0A843CLR4-F1
#
_cell.length_a   1.000
_cell.length_b   1.000
_cell.length_c   1.000
_cell.angle_alpha   90.00
_cell.angle_beta   90.00
_cell.angle_gamma   90.00
#
_symmetry.space_group_name_H-M   'P 1'
#
loop_
_entity.id
_entity.type
_entity.pdbx_description
1 polymer ?
#
loop_
_entity_poly.entity_id
_entity_poly.type
_entity_poly.pdbx_seq_one_letter_code
_entity_poly.pdbx_strand_id
1 'polypeptide(L)'
;MEKISLPQRIVVAIDGSEPSIKALNYASNLARLNKSNIFLINVVSLPPGADPGTAQVLRKELRGRSEDLLRKAGELLTTSNIMVETRSVETDQSIVMTIVDFSTRQNADLIILGTKGISGYGKMMLGSVAAGVVSFANCPVLAVR
;
A
#
# COMPACT_ATOMS: atom_id res chain seq x y z
N MET A 1 -16.06 28.47 -0.86
CA MET A 1 -15.53 27.42 -1.76
C MET A 1 -14.27 26.89 -1.11
N GLU A 2 -14.30 25.63 -0.70
CA GLU A 2 -13.13 24.97 -0.11
C GLU A 2 -12.05 24.84 -1.20
N LYS A 3 -10.85 25.35 -0.95
CA LYS A 3 -9.72 25.18 -1.87
C LYS A 3 -9.35 23.70 -1.86
N ILE A 4 -9.53 23.02 -2.99
CA ILE A 4 -9.02 21.65 -3.16
C ILE A 4 -7.49 21.74 -3.17
N SER A 5 -6.86 21.33 -2.08
CA SER A 5 -5.40 21.21 -1.99
C SER A 5 -4.95 19.87 -2.60
N LEU A 6 -3.91 19.93 -3.42
CA LEU A 6 -3.31 18.72 -3.99
C LEU A 6 -2.63 17.89 -2.90
N PRO A 7 -2.74 16.54 -2.93
CA PRO A 7 -2.17 15.68 -1.91
C PRO A 7 -0.65 15.84 -1.84
N GLN A 8 -0.11 15.98 -0.65
CA GLN A 8 1.32 16.15 -0.34
C GLN A 8 1.93 14.91 0.32
N ARG A 9 1.12 14.05 0.95
CA ARG A 9 1.57 12.86 1.70
C ARG A 9 0.77 11.65 1.27
N ILE A 10 1.31 10.93 0.30
CA ILE A 10 0.62 9.81 -0.35
C ILE A 10 1.09 8.50 0.28
N VAL A 11 0.17 7.71 0.83
CA VAL A 11 0.47 6.32 1.19
C VAL A 11 0.12 5.41 0.02
N VAL A 12 1.05 4.54 -0.35
CA VAL A 12 0.82 3.54 -1.39
C VAL A 12 0.95 2.16 -0.78
N ALA A 13 -0.13 1.39 -0.76
CA ALA A 13 -0.10 0.02 -0.27
C ALA A 13 0.14 -0.95 -1.44
N ILE A 14 1.20 -1.76 -1.34
CA ILE A 14 1.58 -2.74 -2.36
C ILE A 14 1.69 -4.15 -1.79
N ASP A 15 1.35 -5.14 -2.59
CA ASP A 15 1.51 -6.58 -2.31
C ASP A 15 2.31 -7.30 -3.41
N GLY A 16 2.78 -6.57 -4.43
CA GLY A 16 3.52 -7.10 -5.56
C GLY A 16 2.64 -7.61 -6.70
N SER A 17 1.32 -7.58 -6.56
CA SER A 17 0.39 -7.88 -7.64
C SER A 17 0.43 -6.80 -8.73
N GLU A 18 0.09 -7.17 -9.97
CA GLU A 18 0.06 -6.23 -11.10
C GLU A 18 -0.77 -4.96 -10.82
N PRO A 19 -1.99 -5.03 -10.24
CA PRO A 19 -2.76 -3.83 -9.89
C PRO A 19 -2.04 -2.95 -8.85
N SER A 20 -1.33 -3.54 -7.90
CA SER A 20 -0.56 -2.77 -6.91
C SER A 20 0.62 -2.03 -7.53
N ILE A 21 1.26 -2.60 -8.54
CA ILE A 21 2.34 -1.95 -9.29
C ILE A 21 1.79 -0.82 -10.18
N LYS A 22 0.61 -1.01 -10.78
CA LYS A 22 -0.09 0.08 -11.48
C LYS A 22 -0.44 1.23 -10.54
N ALA A 23 -0.90 0.92 -9.32
CA ALA A 23 -1.17 1.89 -8.28
C ALA A 23 0.09 2.71 -7.92
N LEU A 24 1.24 2.03 -7.78
CA LEU A 24 2.54 2.67 -7.56
C LEU A 24 2.93 3.61 -8.70
N ASN A 25 2.78 3.18 -9.95
CA ASN A 25 3.08 4.01 -11.12
C ASN A 25 2.18 5.25 -11.19
N TYR A 26 0.89 5.10 -10.85
CA TYR A 26 -0.03 6.23 -10.76
C TYR A 26 0.40 7.21 -9.67
N ALA A 27 0.71 6.70 -8.48
CA ALA A 27 1.21 7.50 -7.36
C ALA A 27 2.48 8.29 -7.72
N SER A 28 3.41 7.62 -8.42
CA SER A 28 4.64 8.24 -8.93
C SER A 28 4.36 9.41 -9.86
N ASN A 29 3.44 9.24 -10.82
CA ASN A 29 3.02 10.31 -11.72
C ASN A 29 2.41 11.50 -10.95
N LEU A 30 1.51 11.21 -10.02
CA LEU A 30 0.82 12.23 -9.23
C LEU A 30 1.80 13.01 -8.33
N ALA A 31 2.71 12.29 -7.66
CA ALA A 31 3.74 12.88 -6.81
C ALA A 31 4.72 13.75 -7.62
N ARG A 32 5.04 13.40 -8.88
CA ARG A 32 5.89 14.23 -9.74
C ARG A 32 5.24 15.57 -10.05
N LEU A 33 3.95 15.56 -10.36
CA LEU A 33 3.20 16.78 -10.69
C LEU A 33 3.07 17.72 -9.48
N ASN A 34 2.91 17.14 -8.29
CA ASN A 34 2.54 17.89 -7.09
C ASN A 34 3.68 18.04 -6.07
N LYS A 35 4.85 17.47 -6.35
CA LYS A 35 6.00 17.36 -5.42
C LYS A 35 5.65 16.68 -4.08
N SER A 36 4.75 15.70 -4.13
CA SER A 36 4.28 14.96 -2.95
C SER A 36 5.31 13.95 -2.48
N ASN A 37 5.31 13.65 -1.18
CA ASN A 37 6.07 12.54 -0.60
C ASN A 37 5.27 11.24 -0.74
N ILE A 38 5.97 10.13 -0.98
CA ILE A 38 5.38 8.80 -1.04
C ILE A 38 5.84 7.97 0.16
N PHE A 39 4.88 7.42 0.90
CA PHE A 39 5.09 6.38 1.89
C PHE A 39 4.63 5.04 1.30
N LEU A 40 5.59 4.24 0.86
CA LEU A 40 5.34 2.93 0.28
C LEU A 40 5.30 1.86 1.37
N ILE A 41 4.16 1.20 1.53
CA ILE A 41 3.94 0.18 2.56
C ILE A 41 3.64 -1.17 1.94
N ASN A 42 4.26 -2.22 2.49
CA ASN A 42 3.80 -3.59 2.32
C ASN A 42 3.44 -4.16 3.70
N VAL A 43 2.25 -4.74 3.80
CA VAL A 43 1.77 -5.34 5.05
C VAL A 43 1.92 -6.85 4.96
N VAL A 44 2.68 -7.42 5.90
CA VAL A 44 2.93 -8.84 6.02
C VAL A 44 2.00 -9.41 7.08
N SER A 45 1.06 -10.27 6.65
CA SER A 45 0.17 -10.99 7.56
C SER A 45 0.87 -12.25 8.07
N LEU A 46 1.03 -12.36 9.38
CA LEU A 46 1.50 -13.58 10.02
C LEU A 46 0.29 -14.47 10.39
N PRO A 47 0.33 -15.78 10.11
CA PRO A 47 -0.75 -16.68 10.50
C PRO A 47 -0.89 -16.70 12.03
N PRO A 48 -2.10 -16.52 12.59
CA PRO A 48 -2.31 -16.66 14.02
C PRO A 48 -2.15 -18.13 14.43
N GLY A 49 -1.55 -18.39 15.59
CA GLY A 49 -1.50 -19.72 16.20
C GLY A 49 -0.42 -20.68 15.68
N ALA A 50 0.54 -20.21 14.87
CA ALA A 50 1.72 -21.01 14.54
C ALA A 50 2.61 -21.22 15.78
N ASP A 51 3.23 -22.39 15.91
CA ASP A 51 4.21 -22.63 16.98
C ASP A 51 5.41 -21.67 16.85
N PRO A 52 6.11 -21.33 17.95
CA PRO A 52 7.15 -20.30 17.93
C PRO A 52 8.27 -20.54 16.92
N GLY A 53 8.66 -21.81 16.69
CA GLY A 53 9.73 -22.16 15.76
C GLY A 53 9.33 -21.94 14.31
N THR A 54 8.17 -22.48 13.91
CA THR A 54 7.61 -22.29 12.57
C THR A 54 7.28 -20.82 12.29
N ALA A 55 6.71 -20.12 13.27
CA ALA A 55 6.40 -18.70 13.17
C ALA A 55 7.64 -17.86 12.90
N GLN A 56 8.77 -18.16 13.55
CA GLN A 56 10.01 -17.43 13.38
C GLN A 56 10.63 -17.62 11.98
N VAL A 57 10.61 -18.85 11.45
CA VAL A 57 11.10 -19.14 10.09
C VAL A 57 10.23 -18.43 9.06
N LEU A 58 8.91 -18.56 9.16
CA LEU A 58 7.96 -17.94 8.24
C LEU A 58 8.06 -16.40 8.29
N ARG A 59 8.18 -15.82 9.50
CA ARG A 59 8.36 -14.38 9.69
C ARG A 59 9.60 -13.87 8.95
N LYS A 60 10.73 -14.58 9.08
CA LYS A 60 11.98 -14.21 8.41
C LYS A 60 11.83 -14.25 6.88
N GLU A 61 11.21 -15.30 6.35
CA GLU A 61 10.98 -15.45 4.92
C GLU A 61 10.05 -14.36 4.35
N LEU A 62 8.89 -14.15 5.00
CA LEU A 62 7.91 -13.15 4.56
C LEU A 62 8.46 -11.73 4.66
N ARG A 63 9.20 -11.43 5.71
CA ARG A 63 9.89 -10.14 5.86
C ARG A 63 10.93 -9.92 4.77
N GLY A 64 11.74 -10.94 4.46
CA GLY A 64 12.71 -10.86 3.37
C GLY A 64 12.05 -10.57 2.02
N ARG A 65 10.92 -11.24 1.72
CA ARG A 65 10.13 -10.96 0.51
C ARG A 65 9.56 -9.55 0.49
N SER A 66 9.05 -9.07 1.63
CA SER A 66 8.52 -7.71 1.78
C SER A 66 9.59 -6.65 1.53
N GLU A 67 10.76 -6.82 2.14
CA GLU A 67 11.90 -5.92 1.99
C GLU A 67 12.40 -5.91 0.53
N ASP A 68 12.50 -7.07 -0.13
CA ASP A 68 12.87 -7.15 -1.54
C ASP A 68 11.85 -6.51 -2.48
N LEU A 69 10.55 -6.71 -2.20
CA LEU A 69 9.46 -6.06 -2.95
C LEU A 69 9.57 -4.53 -2.83
N LEU A 70 9.70 -4.03 -1.59
CA LEU A 70 9.80 -2.60 -1.32
C LEU A 70 11.06 -1.97 -1.92
N ARG A 71 12.19 -2.69 -1.90
CA ARG A 71 13.43 -2.25 -2.53
C ARG A 71 13.26 -2.08 -4.03
N LYS A 72 12.77 -3.13 -4.73
CA LYS A 72 12.53 -3.08 -6.18
C LYS A 72 11.52 -1.99 -6.56
N ALA A 73 10.45 -1.86 -5.77
CA ALA A 73 9.45 -0.83 -5.98
C ALA A 73 10.00 0.59 -5.74
N GLY A 74 10.86 0.77 -4.73
CA GLY A 74 11.56 2.03 -4.47
C GLY A 74 12.51 2.42 -5.60
N GLU A 75 13.26 1.47 -6.16
CA GLU A 75 14.16 1.68 -7.31
C GLU A 75 13.42 2.25 -8.53
N LEU A 76 12.16 1.82 -8.77
CA LEU A 76 11.32 2.38 -9.84
C LEU A 76 10.98 3.86 -9.63
N LEU A 77 10.97 4.34 -8.38
CA LEU A 77 10.61 5.70 -8.03
C LEU A 77 11.82 6.64 -7.91
N THR A 78 13.03 6.13 -7.68
CA THR A 78 14.26 6.92 -7.50
C THR A 78 14.57 7.84 -8.69
N THR A 79 14.12 7.46 -9.90
CA THR A 79 14.30 8.24 -11.14
C THR A 79 13.52 9.56 -11.17
N SER A 80 12.67 9.82 -10.16
CA SER A 80 11.61 10.83 -10.24
C SER A 80 11.81 12.06 -9.35
N ASN A 81 12.94 12.17 -8.65
CA ASN A 81 13.24 13.27 -7.72
C ASN A 81 12.15 13.51 -6.64
N ILE A 82 11.46 12.44 -6.24
CA ILE A 82 10.44 12.41 -5.20
C ILE A 82 11.03 11.78 -3.94
N MET A 83 10.66 12.28 -2.77
CA MET A 83 10.97 11.62 -1.50
C MET A 83 10.10 10.36 -1.34
N VAL A 84 10.75 9.21 -1.20
CA VAL A 84 10.08 7.92 -1.01
C VAL A 84 10.60 7.28 0.27
N GLU A 85 9.69 6.98 1.19
CA GLU A 85 9.97 6.16 2.37
C GLU A 85 9.31 4.80 2.22
N THR A 86 10.08 3.73 2.43
CA THR A 86 9.56 2.36 2.39
C THR A 86 9.39 1.79 3.80
N ARG A 87 8.29 1.07 4.03
CA ARG A 87 7.96 0.42 5.31
C ARG A 87 7.37 -0.97 5.09
N SER A 88 8.07 -1.99 5.61
CA SER A 88 7.48 -3.31 5.82
C SER A 88 6.81 -3.31 7.18
N VAL A 89 5.52 -3.63 7.24
CA VAL A 89 4.75 -3.64 8.48
C VAL A 89 4.17 -5.03 8.69
N GLU A 90 4.48 -5.63 9.82
CA GLU A 90 3.97 -6.95 10.18
C GLU A 90 2.68 -6.81 11.00
N THR A 91 1.72 -7.70 10.76
CA THR A 91 0.45 -7.74 11.50
C THR A 91 -0.01 -9.18 11.66
N ASP A 92 -0.56 -9.51 12.82
CA ASP A 92 -1.32 -10.73 13.10
C ASP A 92 -2.84 -10.45 13.10
N GLN A 93 -3.24 -9.22 12.75
CA GLN A 93 -4.61 -8.76 12.74
C GLN A 93 -5.05 -8.38 11.31
N SER A 94 -5.78 -7.26 11.17
CA SER A 94 -6.33 -6.79 9.92
C SER A 94 -5.31 -6.01 9.11
N ILE A 95 -5.02 -6.49 7.89
CA ILE A 95 -4.26 -5.75 6.87
C ILE A 95 -4.90 -4.39 6.61
N VAL A 96 -6.23 -4.33 6.52
CA VAL A 96 -6.99 -3.10 6.26
C VAL A 96 -6.71 -2.06 7.33
N MET A 97 -6.90 -2.41 8.60
CA MET A 97 -6.68 -1.46 9.69
C MET A 97 -5.21 -1.09 9.82
N THR A 98 -4.31 -2.03 9.54
CA THR A 98 -2.87 -1.75 9.53
C THR A 98 -2.52 -0.67 8.51
N ILE A 99 -3.11 -0.70 7.31
CA ILE A 99 -2.95 0.36 6.29
C ILE A 99 -3.59 1.67 6.77
N VAL A 100 -4.83 1.65 7.27
CA VAL A 100 -5.55 2.85 7.72
C VAL A 100 -4.83 3.56 8.87
N ASP A 101 -4.38 2.80 9.87
CA ASP A 101 -3.67 3.32 11.03
C ASP A 101 -2.29 3.84 10.63
N PHE A 102 -1.61 3.15 9.71
CA PHE A 102 -0.35 3.63 9.16
C PHE A 102 -0.54 4.97 8.44
N SER A 103 -1.56 5.09 7.59
CA SER A 103 -1.90 6.34 6.90
C SER A 103 -2.21 7.48 7.86
N THR A 104 -2.94 7.19 8.92
CA THR A 104 -3.23 8.17 9.98
C THR A 104 -1.94 8.62 10.67
N ARG A 105 -1.05 7.69 11.06
CA ARG A 105 0.24 8.02 11.69
C ARG A 105 1.17 8.84 10.79
N GLN A 106 1.12 8.62 9.47
CA GLN A 106 1.90 9.39 8.50
C GLN A 106 1.26 10.74 8.13
N ASN A 107 0.08 11.07 8.68
CA ASN A 107 -0.74 12.20 8.27
C ASN A 107 -0.98 12.20 6.75
N ALA A 108 -1.28 11.03 6.19
CA ALA A 108 -1.49 10.88 4.76
C ALA A 108 -2.77 11.61 4.33
N ASP A 109 -2.69 12.34 3.22
CA ASP A 109 -3.83 13.04 2.62
C ASP A 109 -4.41 12.30 1.40
N LEU A 110 -3.78 11.18 1.01
CA LEU A 110 -4.30 10.26 0.01
C LEU A 110 -3.73 8.84 0.24
N ILE A 111 -4.59 7.82 0.18
CA ILE A 111 -4.17 6.42 0.08
C ILE A 111 -4.38 5.94 -1.35
N ILE A 112 -3.37 5.31 -1.95
CA ILE A 112 -3.44 4.70 -3.28
C ILE A 112 -3.15 3.20 -3.16
N LEU A 113 -3.98 2.39 -3.79
CA LEU A 113 -3.80 0.93 -3.78
C LEU A 113 -4.41 0.27 -5.02
N GLY A 114 -3.95 -0.95 -5.30
CA GLY A 114 -4.50 -1.77 -6.37
C GLY A 114 -5.82 -2.42 -5.98
N THR A 115 -6.70 -2.63 -6.96
CA THR A 115 -7.91 -3.46 -6.83
C THR A 115 -7.64 -4.88 -7.31
N LYS A 116 -8.39 -5.86 -6.81
CA LYS A 116 -8.29 -7.22 -7.34
C LYS A 116 -8.85 -7.29 -8.78
N GLY A 117 -8.36 -8.23 -9.59
CA GLY A 117 -8.81 -8.41 -10.97
C GLY A 117 -10.23 -8.96 -11.11
N ILE A 118 -10.66 -9.18 -12.35
CA ILE A 118 -11.98 -9.75 -12.70
C ILE A 118 -12.08 -11.19 -12.18
N SER A 119 -13.17 -11.53 -11.49
CA SER A 119 -13.56 -12.92 -11.22
C SER A 119 -14.88 -13.23 -11.94
N GLY A 120 -14.84 -14.13 -12.92
CA GLY A 120 -16.01 -14.56 -13.70
C GLY A 120 -16.39 -13.61 -14.86
N TYR A 121 -17.46 -13.96 -15.60
CA TYR A 121 -17.94 -13.21 -16.76
C TYR A 121 -18.44 -11.80 -16.37
N GLY A 122 -17.54 -10.82 -16.37
CA GLY A 122 -17.87 -9.39 -16.43
C GLY A 122 -18.06 -8.62 -15.13
N LYS A 123 -17.78 -9.20 -13.94
CA LYS A 123 -17.90 -8.46 -12.65
C LYS A 123 -16.55 -7.95 -12.15
N MET A 124 -16.48 -6.65 -11.89
CA MET A 124 -15.35 -6.00 -11.22
C MET A 124 -15.40 -6.31 -9.72
N MET A 125 -14.29 -6.81 -9.17
CA MET A 125 -14.13 -7.02 -7.73
C MET A 125 -13.13 -6.02 -7.19
N LEU A 126 -13.55 -5.13 -6.29
CA LEU A 126 -12.65 -4.18 -5.64
C LEU A 126 -11.53 -4.92 -4.88
N GLY A 127 -11.85 -6.08 -4.31
CA GLY A 127 -10.98 -6.85 -3.42
C GLY A 127 -11.24 -6.48 -1.96
N SER A 128 -11.05 -7.43 -1.03
CA SER A 128 -11.36 -7.23 0.39
C SER A 128 -10.53 -6.14 1.03
N VAL A 129 -9.23 -6.06 0.73
CA VAL A 129 -8.34 -5.02 1.26
C VAL A 129 -8.78 -3.65 0.75
N ALA A 130 -9.02 -3.52 -0.55
CA ALA A 130 -9.39 -2.24 -1.12
C ALA A 130 -10.77 -1.76 -0.66
N ALA A 131 -11.76 -2.65 -0.61
CA ALA A 131 -13.07 -2.34 -0.06
C ALA A 131 -12.98 -1.90 1.40
N GLY A 132 -12.18 -2.61 2.20
CA GLY A 132 -11.95 -2.26 3.60
C GLY A 132 -11.29 -0.89 3.74
N VAL A 133 -10.21 -0.63 3.01
CA VAL A 133 -9.51 0.67 3.10
C VAL A 133 -10.42 1.82 2.67
N VAL A 134 -11.19 1.67 1.57
CA VAL A 134 -12.18 2.67 1.16
C VAL A 134 -13.23 2.93 2.24
N SER A 135 -13.62 1.89 2.99
CA SER A 135 -14.66 2.01 4.03
C SER A 135 -14.18 2.66 5.32
N PHE A 136 -12.89 2.53 5.66
CA PHE A 136 -12.36 2.91 6.97
C PHE A 136 -11.30 4.01 6.95
N ALA A 137 -10.81 4.43 5.78
CA ALA A 137 -9.78 5.47 5.69
C ALA A 137 -10.28 6.83 6.19
N ASN A 138 -9.41 7.53 6.91
CA ASN A 138 -9.67 8.91 7.39
C ASN A 138 -9.32 9.98 6.34
N CYS A 139 -8.87 9.57 5.15
CA CYS A 139 -8.50 10.45 4.05
C CYS A 139 -8.96 9.84 2.71
N PRO A 140 -8.98 10.64 1.62
CA PRO A 140 -9.33 10.14 0.30
C PRO A 140 -8.58 8.86 -0.10
N VAL A 141 -9.26 7.99 -0.83
CA VAL A 141 -8.71 6.73 -1.33
C VAL A 141 -8.84 6.66 -2.85
N LEU A 142 -7.73 6.36 -3.52
CA LEU A 142 -7.70 6.09 -4.95
C LEU A 142 -7.41 4.60 -5.19
N ALA A 143 -8.41 3.91 -5.73
CA ALA A 143 -8.33 2.51 -6.10
C ALA A 143 -7.96 2.38 -7.60
N VAL A 144 -6.84 1.73 -7.89
CA VAL A 144 -6.24 1.63 -9.24
C VAL A 144 -6.37 0.20 -9.80
N ARG A 145 -6.55 0.10 -11.12
CA ARG A 145 -6.77 -1.14 -11.88
C ARG A 145 -5.85 -1.25 -13.09
#